data_AF-A0A522K7D0-F1
#
_entry.id   AF-A0A522K7D0-F1
#
_cell.length_a   1.000
_cell.length_b   1.000
_cell.length_c   1.000
_cell.angle_alpha   90.00
_cell.angle_beta   90.00
_cell.angle_gamma   90.00
#
_symmetry.space_group_name_H-M   'P 1'
#
loop_
_entity.id
_entity.type
_entity.pdbx_description
1 polymer ?
#
loop_
_entity_poly.entity_id
_entity_poly.type
_entity_poly.pdbx_seq_one_letter_code
_entity_poly.pdbx_strand_id
1 'polypeptide(L)'
;MDNKQKYILKILRKYGVLVSFTGELSKQNLPSKIEGEKFNQWIIRVLGNEASDIQIYMPIQPHGGRSMDRMSDESDIDFLKDILRSSLQMKDKEMLDELESMEQEYKERVKAQRSNLIKKKEEEVNQAREEFATIGTDTLSDILNEVDDLQPSIREFLTGFITNNKDNIDIRKLLTELVTLHNKAAIAVQMLKDKPHT
;
A
#
# COMPACT_ATOMS: atom_id res chain seq x y z
N MET A 1 34.95 11.65 -5.50
CA MET A 1 35.68 10.37 -5.63
C MET A 1 36.79 10.34 -4.61
N ASP A 2 36.73 9.37 -3.69
CA ASP A 2 37.68 9.21 -2.58
C ASP A 2 39.10 8.87 -3.09
N ASN A 3 40.14 9.20 -2.32
CA ASN A 3 41.54 8.94 -2.66
C ASN A 3 41.80 7.44 -2.86
N LYS A 4 41.11 6.58 -2.09
CA LYS A 4 41.16 5.12 -2.26
C LYS A 4 40.60 4.67 -3.60
N GLN A 5 39.45 5.21 -4.00
CA GLN A 5 38.82 4.92 -5.29
C GLN A 5 39.71 5.37 -6.47
N LYS A 6 40.30 6.57 -6.38
CA LYS A 6 41.23 7.07 -7.41
C LYS A 6 42.47 6.18 -7.55
N TYR A 7 42.98 5.63 -6.45
CA TYR A 7 44.13 4.73 -6.47
C TYR A 7 43.80 3.35 -7.06
N ILE A 8 42.64 2.78 -6.70
CA ILE A 8 42.13 1.53 -7.29
C ILE A 8 41.96 1.68 -8.81
N LEU A 9 41.44 2.82 -9.29
CA LEU A 9 41.34 3.11 -10.72
C LEU A 9 42.70 3.22 -11.40
N LYS A 10 43.73 3.74 -10.72
CA LYS A 10 45.11 3.73 -11.24
C LYS A 10 45.66 2.31 -11.34
N ILE A 11 45.36 1.43 -10.38
CA ILE A 11 45.75 0.01 -10.41
C ILE A 11 45.12 -0.69 -11.61
N LEU A 12 43.80 -0.54 -11.78
CA LEU A 12 43.08 -1.11 -12.91
C LEU A 12 43.69 -0.67 -14.25
N ARG A 13 43.94 0.63 -14.43
CA ARG A 13 44.53 1.16 -15.67
C ARG A 13 45.96 0.68 -15.94
N LYS A 14 46.78 0.49 -14.90
CA LYS A 14 48.21 0.16 -15.05
C LYS A 14 48.47 -1.34 -15.10
N TYR A 15 47.66 -2.13 -14.41
CA TYR A 15 47.87 -3.56 -14.21
C TYR A 15 46.75 -4.44 -14.79
N GLY A 16 45.60 -3.88 -15.20
CA GLY A 16 44.47 -4.66 -15.74
C GLY A 16 43.65 -5.38 -14.67
N VAL A 17 43.87 -5.05 -13.39
CA VAL A 17 43.34 -5.81 -12.25
C VAL A 17 42.46 -4.92 -11.37
N LEU A 18 41.27 -5.42 -11.01
CA LEU A 18 40.40 -4.77 -10.03
C LEU A 18 40.67 -5.34 -8.63
N VAL A 19 40.93 -4.45 -7.68
CA VAL A 19 41.29 -4.80 -6.30
C VAL A 19 40.35 -4.15 -5.29
N SER A 20 40.00 -4.90 -4.25
CA SER A 20 39.31 -4.44 -3.05
C SER A 20 40.12 -4.87 -1.83
N PHE A 21 40.23 -4.02 -0.82
CA PHE A 21 41.02 -4.32 0.39
C PHE A 21 40.54 -3.46 1.57
N THR A 22 40.70 -3.98 2.79
CA THR A 22 40.47 -3.25 4.04
C THR A 22 41.77 -2.55 4.50
N GLY A 23 41.64 -1.43 5.21
CA GLY A 23 42.78 -0.60 5.63
C GLY A 23 43.01 0.67 4.80
N GLU A 24 43.96 1.49 5.26
CA GLU A 24 44.35 2.76 4.65
C GLU A 24 45.45 2.60 3.61
N LEU A 25 45.43 3.47 2.60
CA LEU A 25 46.49 3.52 1.60
C LEU A 25 47.75 4.15 2.19
N SER A 26 48.76 3.32 2.42
CA SER A 26 50.09 3.79 2.82
C SER A 26 50.85 4.54 1.72
N LYS A 27 50.43 4.42 0.45
CA LYS A 27 51.13 4.99 -0.72
C LYS A 27 50.21 5.79 -1.63
N GLN A 28 50.66 6.98 -2.03
CA GLN A 28 49.92 7.86 -2.94
C GLN A 28 50.26 7.64 -4.43
N ASN A 29 51.46 7.10 -4.71
CA ASN A 29 51.97 6.90 -6.06
C ASN A 29 52.10 5.42 -6.41
N LEU A 30 51.56 5.05 -7.57
CA LEU A 30 51.52 3.66 -8.02
C LEU A 30 52.85 3.28 -8.72
N PRO A 31 53.64 2.36 -8.16
CA PRO A 31 54.98 2.05 -8.68
C PRO A 31 54.89 1.33 -10.04
N SER A 32 55.99 1.29 -10.80
CA SER A 32 56.04 0.71 -12.16
C SER A 32 56.02 -0.82 -12.17
N LYS A 33 55.62 -1.45 -13.28
CA LYS A 33 55.69 -2.90 -13.42
C LYS A 33 57.13 -3.36 -13.25
N ILE A 34 57.34 -4.47 -12.54
CA ILE A 34 58.64 -5.12 -12.39
C ILE A 34 58.52 -6.49 -13.06
N GLU A 35 59.39 -6.75 -14.03
CA GLU A 35 59.40 -8.02 -14.76
C GLU A 35 59.72 -9.18 -13.81
N GLY A 36 58.97 -10.29 -13.94
CA GLY A 36 59.15 -11.47 -13.08
C GLY A 36 58.66 -11.34 -11.64
N GLU A 37 58.05 -10.21 -11.25
CA GLU A 37 57.53 -10.01 -9.89
C GLU A 37 56.40 -10.98 -9.55
N LYS A 38 56.50 -11.59 -8.35
CA LYS A 38 55.47 -12.48 -7.81
C LYS A 38 54.36 -11.71 -7.13
N PHE A 39 53.17 -12.31 -7.11
CA PHE A 39 51.96 -11.70 -6.56
C PHE A 39 52.10 -11.16 -5.12
N ASN A 40 52.68 -11.92 -4.20
CA ASN A 40 52.86 -11.45 -2.81
C ASN A 40 53.82 -10.26 -2.70
N GLN A 41 54.83 -10.22 -3.57
CA GLN A 41 55.77 -9.09 -3.65
C GLN A 41 55.06 -7.85 -4.20
N TRP A 42 54.20 -8.05 -5.21
CA TRP A 42 53.38 -7.00 -5.79
C TRP A 42 52.40 -6.39 -4.79
N ILE A 43 51.69 -7.21 -3.99
CA ILE A 43 50.77 -6.73 -2.94
C ILE A 43 51.51 -5.80 -1.98
N ILE A 44 52.62 -6.27 -1.41
CA ILE A 44 53.42 -5.50 -0.44
C ILE A 44 53.91 -4.20 -1.06
N ARG A 45 54.33 -4.25 -2.34
CA ARG A 45 54.85 -3.08 -3.03
C ARG A 45 53.77 -2.06 -3.39
N VAL A 46 52.59 -2.51 -3.84
CA VAL A 46 51.53 -1.66 -4.39
C VAL A 46 50.51 -1.21 -3.34
N LEU A 47 50.12 -2.09 -2.42
CA LEU A 47 49.11 -1.82 -1.39
C LEU A 47 49.75 -1.50 -0.03
N GLY A 48 50.96 -1.99 0.22
CA GLY A 48 51.67 -1.82 1.49
C GLY A 48 51.35 -2.93 2.50
N ASN A 49 52.06 -2.94 3.62
CA ASN A 49 51.93 -3.98 4.65
C ASN A 49 50.64 -3.88 5.47
N GLU A 50 50.02 -2.69 5.50
CA GLU A 50 48.81 -2.40 6.28
C GLU A 50 47.51 -2.84 5.58
N ALA A 51 47.60 -3.35 4.34
CA ALA A 51 46.44 -3.80 3.59
C ALA A 51 46.06 -5.23 4.00
N SER A 52 44.87 -5.39 4.57
CA SER A 52 44.28 -6.68 4.93
C SER A 52 43.07 -7.02 4.03
N ASP A 53 42.61 -8.27 4.08
CA ASP A 53 41.44 -8.78 3.35
C ASP A 53 41.41 -8.42 1.86
N ILE A 54 42.53 -8.66 1.17
CA ILE A 54 42.70 -8.28 -0.23
C ILE A 54 41.93 -9.25 -1.13
N GLN A 55 40.90 -8.73 -1.79
CA GLN A 55 40.16 -9.43 -2.83
C GLN A 55 40.57 -8.89 -4.20
N ILE A 56 40.93 -9.81 -5.09
CA ILE A 56 41.31 -9.49 -6.46
C ILE A 56 40.34 -10.17 -7.40
N TYR A 57 39.73 -9.37 -8.26
CA TYR A 57 38.81 -9.85 -9.28
C TYR A 57 39.61 -10.04 -10.58
N MET A 58 39.93 -11.31 -10.87
CA MET A 58 40.50 -11.82 -12.12
C MET A 58 39.75 -13.10 -12.53
N PRO A 59 39.77 -13.51 -13.81
CA PRO A 59 39.02 -14.70 -14.28
C PRO A 59 39.37 -15.99 -13.52
N ILE A 60 40.60 -16.09 -12.97
CA ILE A 60 41.07 -17.19 -12.14
C ILE A 60 41.91 -16.59 -11.00
N GLN A 61 41.64 -16.99 -9.75
CA GLN A 61 42.49 -16.61 -8.61
C GLN A 61 43.88 -17.24 -8.81
N PRO A 62 44.94 -16.44 -9.02
CA PRO A 62 46.24 -17.01 -9.36
C PRO A 62 46.89 -17.62 -8.11
N HIS A 63 47.47 -18.81 -8.25
CA HIS A 63 48.37 -19.34 -7.23
C HIS A 63 49.55 -18.39 -7.04
N GLY A 64 49.95 -18.12 -5.78
CA GLY A 64 50.86 -17.03 -5.39
C GLY A 64 52.26 -17.01 -6.03
N GLY A 65 52.62 -18.03 -6.81
CA GLY A 65 53.85 -18.10 -7.59
C GLY A 65 53.77 -17.55 -9.03
N ARG A 66 52.58 -17.18 -9.54
CA ARG A 66 52.45 -16.63 -10.91
C ARG A 66 52.98 -15.20 -11.01
N SER A 67 53.60 -14.88 -12.14
CA SER A 67 54.11 -13.55 -12.47
C SER A 67 52.99 -12.61 -12.91
N MET A 68 53.03 -11.35 -12.46
CA MET A 68 52.05 -10.31 -12.80
C MET A 68 52.03 -9.93 -14.29
N ASP A 69 53.14 -10.14 -15.01
CA ASP A 69 53.26 -9.74 -16.41
C ASP A 69 52.31 -10.52 -17.32
N ARG A 70 52.21 -11.83 -17.08
CA ARG A 70 51.27 -12.73 -17.77
C ARG A 70 49.80 -12.52 -17.37
N MET A 71 49.53 -11.92 -16.22
CA MET A 71 48.15 -11.67 -15.76
C MET A 71 47.53 -10.46 -16.46
N SER A 72 48.34 -9.48 -16.88
CA SER A 72 47.81 -8.31 -17.58
C SER A 72 47.40 -8.58 -19.03
N ASP A 73 48.00 -9.58 -19.68
CA ASP A 73 47.71 -9.93 -21.07
C ASP A 73 46.39 -10.72 -21.23
N GLU A 74 45.92 -11.41 -20.20
CA GLU A 74 44.66 -12.20 -20.22
C GLU A 74 43.44 -11.40 -19.72
N SER A 75 43.61 -10.12 -19.37
CA SER A 75 42.51 -9.25 -18.93
C SER A 75 41.74 -8.68 -20.13
N ASP A 76 41.05 -9.57 -20.85
CA ASP A 76 40.23 -9.19 -22.01
C ASP A 76 39.15 -8.19 -21.60
N ILE A 77 39.28 -6.97 -22.12
CA ILE A 77 38.31 -5.87 -21.95
C ILE A 77 36.89 -6.33 -22.31
N ASP A 78 36.74 -7.28 -23.22
CA ASP A 78 35.46 -7.84 -23.61
C ASP A 78 34.80 -8.66 -22.50
N PHE A 79 35.57 -9.35 -21.66
CA PHE A 79 35.05 -10.03 -20.47
C PHE A 79 34.52 -9.03 -19.42
N LEU A 80 35.23 -7.92 -19.21
CA LEU A 80 34.74 -6.84 -18.33
C LEU A 80 33.46 -6.20 -18.87
N LYS A 81 33.35 -6.03 -20.19
CA LYS A 81 32.09 -5.56 -20.82
C LYS A 81 30.95 -6.54 -20.57
N ASP A 82 31.19 -7.85 -20.65
CA ASP A 82 30.16 -8.85 -20.45
C ASP A 82 29.70 -8.97 -18.99
N ILE A 83 30.63 -8.89 -18.02
CA ILE A 83 30.25 -8.77 -16.61
C ILE A 83 29.40 -7.51 -16.37
N LEU A 84 29.81 -6.37 -16.91
CA LEU A 84 29.08 -5.12 -16.74
C LEU A 84 27.69 -5.19 -17.39
N ARG A 85 27.57 -5.76 -18.59
CA ARG A 85 26.29 -5.96 -19.27
C ARG A 85 25.36 -6.88 -18.47
N SER A 86 25.87 -8.00 -17.98
CA SER A 86 25.10 -8.92 -17.15
C SER A 86 24.63 -8.25 -15.86
N SER A 87 25.50 -7.49 -15.19
CA SER A 87 25.14 -6.74 -13.98
C SER A 87 24.09 -5.67 -14.25
N LEU A 88 24.16 -4.97 -15.39
CA LEU A 88 23.12 -4.01 -15.79
C LEU A 88 21.78 -4.71 -16.05
N GLN A 89 21.79 -5.83 -16.76
CA GLN A 89 20.57 -6.61 -17.03
C GLN A 89 19.94 -7.17 -15.75
N MET A 90 20.76 -7.63 -14.80
CA MET A 90 20.26 -8.11 -13.50
C MET A 90 19.62 -6.96 -12.72
N LYS A 91 20.23 -5.77 -12.71
CA LYS A 91 19.65 -4.59 -12.06
C LYS A 91 18.36 -4.11 -12.72
N ASP A 92 18.31 -4.12 -14.05
CA ASP A 92 17.09 -3.77 -14.77
C ASP A 92 15.96 -4.75 -14.44
N LYS A 93 16.27 -6.05 -14.33
CA LYS A 93 15.30 -7.05 -13.93
C LYS A 93 14.85 -6.89 -12.47
N GLU A 94 15.78 -6.69 -11.55
CA GLU A 94 15.45 -6.43 -10.13
C GLU A 94 14.54 -5.22 -9.98
N MET A 95 14.83 -4.14 -10.71
CA MET A 95 14.00 -2.93 -10.74
C MET A 95 12.61 -3.20 -11.33
N LEU A 96 12.49 -4.01 -12.38
CA LEU A 96 11.20 -4.39 -12.96
C LEU A 96 10.38 -5.24 -11.97
N ASP A 97 11.01 -6.22 -11.32
CA ASP A 97 10.36 -7.08 -10.33
C ASP A 97 9.88 -6.24 -9.11
N GLU A 98 10.68 -5.24 -8.67
CA GLU A 98 10.32 -4.31 -7.61
C GLU A 98 9.16 -3.38 -8.02
N LEU A 99 9.17 -2.87 -9.26
CA LEU A 99 8.08 -2.07 -9.80
C LEU A 99 6.77 -2.87 -9.88
N GLU A 100 6.82 -4.13 -10.33
CA GLU A 100 5.65 -5.00 -10.39
C GLU A 100 5.10 -5.30 -8.99
N SER A 101 5.99 -5.56 -8.02
CA SER A 101 5.62 -5.74 -6.62
C SER A 101 4.93 -4.50 -6.04
N MET A 102 5.51 -3.32 -6.27
CA MET A 102 4.91 -2.05 -5.84
C MET A 102 3.56 -1.77 -6.51
N GLU A 103 3.43 -2.05 -7.80
CA GLU A 103 2.15 -1.89 -8.52
C GLU A 103 1.07 -2.78 -7.92
N GLN A 104 1.42 -4.04 -7.61
CA GLN A 104 0.49 -4.98 -7.00
C GLN A 104 0.08 -4.55 -5.59
N GLU A 105 1.03 -4.11 -4.76
CA GLU A 105 0.74 -3.59 -3.43
C GLU A 105 -0.17 -2.35 -3.51
N TYR A 106 0.10 -1.44 -4.44
CA TYR A 106 -0.71 -0.25 -4.65
C TYR A 106 -2.15 -0.61 -5.05
N LYS A 107 -2.33 -1.58 -5.97
CA LYS A 107 -3.66 -2.08 -6.38
C LYS A 107 -4.45 -2.63 -5.19
N GLU A 108 -3.82 -3.43 -4.34
CA GLU A 108 -4.49 -4.00 -3.15
C GLU A 108 -4.82 -2.91 -2.12
N ARG A 109 -3.95 -1.93 -1.90
CA ARG A 109 -4.23 -0.78 -1.02
C ARG A 109 -5.43 0.03 -1.51
N VAL A 110 -5.48 0.34 -2.81
CA VAL A 110 -6.61 1.08 -3.41
C VAL A 110 -7.91 0.29 -3.29
N LYS A 111 -7.87 -1.02 -3.52
CA LYS A 111 -9.03 -1.91 -3.38
C LYS A 111 -9.54 -1.95 -1.93
N ALA A 112 -8.64 -2.08 -0.96
CA ALA A 112 -8.98 -2.05 0.47
C ALA A 112 -9.58 -0.70 0.88
N GLN A 113 -8.97 0.41 0.43
CA GLN A 113 -9.48 1.76 0.71
C GLN A 113 -10.88 1.97 0.13
N ARG A 114 -11.12 1.52 -1.10
CA ARG A 114 -12.43 1.58 -1.74
C ARG A 114 -13.46 0.75 -0.99
N SER A 115 -13.11 -0.46 -0.58
CA SER A 115 -13.99 -1.34 0.22
C SER A 115 -14.39 -0.68 1.55
N ASN A 116 -13.42 -0.08 2.25
CA ASN A 116 -13.68 0.63 3.51
C ASN A 116 -14.57 1.87 3.31
N LEU A 117 -14.34 2.63 2.24
CA LEU A 117 -15.20 3.77 1.88
C LEU A 117 -16.64 3.35 1.60
N ILE A 118 -16.84 2.25 0.88
CA ILE A 118 -18.17 1.71 0.59
C ILE A 118 -18.86 1.31 1.89
N LYS A 119 -18.19 0.53 2.75
CA LYS A 119 -18.77 0.12 4.05
C LYS A 119 -19.15 1.31 4.92
N LYS A 120 -18.26 2.30 5.03
CA LYS A 120 -18.55 3.53 5.77
C LYS A 120 -19.76 4.27 5.19
N LYS A 121 -19.87 4.35 3.86
CA LYS A 121 -21.02 4.98 3.20
C LYS A 121 -22.31 4.18 3.40
N GLU A 122 -22.25 2.86 3.39
CA GLU A 122 -23.39 2.00 3.71
C GLU A 122 -23.85 2.17 5.15
N GLU A 123 -22.92 2.29 6.10
CA GLU A 123 -23.21 2.60 7.50
C GLU A 123 -23.88 3.97 7.65
N GLU A 124 -23.32 5.02 7.03
CA GLU A 124 -23.91 6.37 7.03
C GLU A 124 -25.33 6.37 6.43
N VAL A 125 -25.54 5.63 5.33
CA VAL A 125 -26.86 5.52 4.69
C VAL A 125 -27.84 4.75 5.57
N ASN A 126 -27.41 3.67 6.22
CA ASN A 126 -28.27 2.89 7.11
C ASN A 126 -28.65 3.68 8.35
N GLN A 127 -27.71 4.40 8.96
CA GLN A 127 -27.99 5.27 10.09
C GLN A 127 -29.00 6.38 9.70
N ALA A 128 -28.77 7.05 8.57
CA ALA A 128 -29.72 8.06 8.08
C ALA A 128 -31.10 7.44 7.81
N ARG A 129 -31.16 6.21 7.27
CA ARG A 129 -32.43 5.50 7.06
C ARG A 129 -33.15 5.20 8.37
N GLU A 130 -32.44 4.81 9.42
CA GLU A 130 -33.03 4.56 10.74
C GLU A 130 -33.55 5.86 11.37
N GLU A 131 -32.77 6.95 11.26
CA GLU A 131 -33.18 8.28 11.70
C GLU A 131 -34.44 8.77 10.98
N PHE A 132 -34.54 8.57 9.65
CA PHE A 132 -35.73 8.93 8.87
C PHE A 132 -36.88 7.91 8.95
N ALA A 133 -36.65 6.70 9.46
CA ALA A 133 -37.71 5.70 9.63
C ALA A 133 -38.56 5.95 10.88
N THR A 134 -38.07 6.79 11.79
CA THR A 134 -38.71 7.07 13.07
C THR A 134 -39.03 8.55 13.24
N ILE A 135 -40.03 8.84 14.06
CA ILE A 135 -40.37 10.19 14.50
C ILE A 135 -40.47 10.20 16.02
N GLY A 136 -39.96 11.26 16.65
CA GLY A 136 -40.07 11.42 18.10
C GLY A 136 -41.54 11.51 18.54
N THR A 137 -41.86 10.93 19.70
CA THR A 137 -43.19 11.06 20.33
C THR A 137 -43.58 12.52 20.54
N ASP A 138 -42.61 13.34 20.93
CA ASP A 138 -42.80 14.77 21.18
C ASP A 138 -43.14 15.51 19.88
N THR A 139 -42.39 15.24 18.80
CA THR A 139 -42.66 15.82 17.48
C THR A 139 -44.04 15.43 16.95
N LEU A 140 -44.45 14.17 17.12
CA LEU A 140 -45.79 13.75 16.70
C LEU A 140 -46.89 14.40 17.57
N SER A 141 -46.63 14.62 18.86
CA SER A 141 -47.51 15.34 19.77
C SER A 141 -47.67 16.80 19.36
N ASP A 142 -46.58 17.48 19.01
CA ASP A 142 -46.59 18.86 18.51
C ASP A 142 -47.42 18.97 17.22
N ILE A 143 -47.19 18.08 16.25
CA ILE A 143 -48.00 18.00 15.02
C ILE A 143 -49.48 17.78 15.34
N LEU A 144 -49.80 16.92 16.31
CA LEU A 144 -51.19 16.65 16.70
C LEU A 144 -51.90 17.88 17.31
N ASN A 145 -51.13 18.75 17.96
CA ASN A 145 -51.63 19.98 18.55
C ASN A 145 -51.77 21.11 17.52
N GLU A 146 -50.98 21.10 16.44
CA GLU A 146 -51.08 22.08 15.35
C GLU A 146 -52.23 21.81 14.37
N VAL A 147 -52.76 20.58 14.33
CA VAL A 147 -53.88 20.24 13.43
C VAL A 147 -55.22 20.43 14.13
N ASP A 148 -55.92 21.52 13.80
CA ASP A 148 -57.20 21.90 14.41
C ASP A 148 -58.37 20.96 14.02
N ASP A 149 -58.47 20.58 12.73
CA ASP A 149 -59.63 19.86 12.18
C ASP A 149 -59.47 18.33 12.14
N LEU A 150 -58.80 17.75 13.14
CA LEU A 150 -58.62 16.30 13.19
C LEU A 150 -59.88 15.60 13.72
N GLN A 151 -60.37 14.57 13.00
CA GLN A 151 -61.47 13.76 13.49
C GLN A 151 -61.17 13.14 14.87
N PRO A 152 -62.14 13.11 15.81
CA PRO A 152 -61.92 12.59 17.17
C PRO A 152 -61.33 11.18 17.21
N SER A 153 -61.77 10.30 16.31
CA SER A 153 -61.27 8.92 16.18
C SER A 153 -59.80 8.84 15.77
N ILE A 154 -59.33 9.75 14.91
CA ILE A 154 -57.92 9.83 14.51
C ILE A 154 -57.09 10.42 15.65
N ARG A 155 -57.63 11.41 16.38
CA ARG A 155 -56.97 12.01 17.54
C ARG A 155 -56.78 11.00 18.67
N GLU A 156 -57.80 10.21 18.98
CA GLU A 156 -57.73 9.11 19.96
C GLU A 156 -56.71 8.05 19.51
N PHE A 157 -56.74 7.66 18.23
CA PHE A 157 -55.76 6.72 17.68
C PHE A 157 -54.32 7.22 17.85
N LEU A 158 -54.01 8.44 17.40
CA LEU A 158 -52.64 8.99 17.46
C LEU A 158 -52.18 9.21 18.90
N THR A 159 -53.05 9.67 19.79
CA THR A 159 -52.74 9.84 21.22
C THR A 159 -52.44 8.49 21.88
N GLY A 160 -53.24 7.46 21.58
CA GLY A 160 -52.98 6.09 22.03
C GLY A 160 -51.69 5.53 21.45
N PHE A 161 -51.39 5.86 20.18
CA PHE A 161 -50.16 5.44 19.52
C PHE A 161 -48.92 6.07 20.15
N ILE A 162 -48.95 7.37 20.47
CA ILE A 162 -47.88 8.07 21.20
C ILE A 162 -47.68 7.43 22.58
N THR A 163 -48.77 7.23 23.33
CA THR A 163 -48.72 6.68 24.70
C THR A 163 -48.16 5.25 24.76
N ASN A 164 -48.40 4.46 23.71
CA ASN A 164 -48.02 3.04 23.67
C ASN A 164 -46.62 2.77 23.08
N ASN A 165 -45.94 3.77 22.51
CA ASN A 165 -44.60 3.62 21.96
C ASN A 165 -43.59 4.42 22.81
N LYS A 166 -42.34 3.93 22.91
CA LYS A 166 -41.27 4.58 23.67
C LYS A 166 -40.46 5.49 22.77
N ASP A 167 -40.37 6.78 23.09
CA ASP A 167 -39.57 7.89 22.54
C ASP A 167 -39.55 8.06 21.00
N ASN A 168 -39.38 6.97 20.24
CA ASN A 168 -39.37 6.92 18.79
C ASN A 168 -40.51 6.03 18.26
N ILE A 169 -41.25 6.57 17.30
CA ILE A 169 -42.35 5.92 16.61
C ILE A 169 -41.88 5.51 15.21
N ASP A 170 -42.01 4.23 14.86
CA ASP A 170 -41.82 3.75 13.49
C ASP A 170 -42.92 4.32 12.58
N ILE A 171 -42.52 5.16 11.62
CA ILE A 171 -43.43 5.86 10.70
C ILE A 171 -44.18 4.86 9.82
N ARG A 172 -43.53 3.78 9.38
CA ARG A 172 -44.15 2.78 8.50
C ARG A 172 -45.24 2.02 9.24
N LYS A 173 -44.98 1.64 10.50
CA LYS A 173 -45.96 1.00 11.37
C LYS A 173 -47.15 1.94 11.60
N LEU A 174 -46.89 3.20 11.94
CA LEU A 174 -47.91 4.22 12.12
C LEU A 174 -48.82 4.36 10.89
N LEU A 175 -48.22 4.54 9.70
CA LEU A 175 -48.98 4.68 8.45
C LEU A 175 -49.77 3.41 8.12
N THR A 176 -49.20 2.23 8.35
CA THR A 176 -49.88 0.95 8.08
C THR A 176 -51.11 0.77 8.96
N GLU A 177 -50.98 1.07 10.26
CA GLU A 177 -52.10 0.99 11.20
C GLU A 177 -53.16 2.05 10.90
N LEU A 178 -52.76 3.26 10.54
CA LEU A 178 -53.68 4.34 10.16
C LEU A 178 -54.50 3.98 8.89
N VAL A 179 -53.83 3.48 7.84
CA VAL A 179 -54.51 3.02 6.61
C VAL A 179 -55.46 1.86 6.91
N THR A 180 -55.03 0.93 7.77
CA THR A 180 -55.88 -0.20 8.17
C THR A 180 -57.12 0.26 8.93
N LEU A 181 -56.97 1.22 9.85
CA LEU A 181 -58.08 1.83 10.59
C LEU A 181 -59.06 2.53 9.63
N HIS A 182 -58.54 3.31 8.70
CA HIS A 182 -59.35 4.00 7.70
C HIS A 182 -60.14 3.02 6.81
N ASN A 183 -59.48 1.96 6.32
CA ASN A 183 -60.14 0.93 5.52
C ASN A 183 -61.25 0.22 6.28
N LYS A 184 -61.04 -0.11 7.56
CA LYS A 184 -62.10 -0.70 8.41
C LYS A 184 -63.31 0.22 8.54
N ALA A 185 -63.08 1.51 8.75
CA ALA A 185 -64.14 2.51 8.82
C ALA A 185 -64.90 2.63 7.49
N ALA A 186 -64.19 2.68 6.36
CA ALA A 186 -64.80 2.76 5.02
C ALA A 186 -65.69 1.53 4.72
N ILE A 187 -65.21 0.32 5.05
CA ILE A 187 -65.99 -0.92 4.90
C ILE A 187 -67.24 -0.88 5.78
N ALA A 188 -67.13 -0.45 7.04
CA ALA A 188 -68.26 -0.36 7.95
C ALA A 188 -69.33 0.62 7.44
N VAL A 189 -68.91 1.77 6.89
CA VAL A 189 -69.83 2.74 6.26
C VAL A 189 -70.53 2.16 5.03
N GLN A 190 -69.82 1.40 4.20
CA GLN A 190 -70.40 0.72 3.04
C GLN A 190 -71.46 -0.30 3.49
N MET A 191 -71.16 -1.12 4.50
CA MET A 191 -72.11 -2.09 5.07
C MET A 191 -73.35 -1.43 5.70
N LEU A 192 -73.22 -0.21 6.24
CA LEU A 192 -74.35 0.55 6.76
C LEU A 192 -75.22 1.14 5.65
N LYS A 193 -74.63 1.53 4.51
CA LYS A 193 -75.37 2.01 3.34
C LYS A 193 -76.11 0.88 2.61
N ASP A 194 -75.55 -0.33 2.63
CA ASP A 194 -76.12 -1.51 1.96
C ASP A 194 -77.19 -2.23 2.81
N LYS A 195 -77.47 -1.77 4.05
CA LYS A 195 -78.59 -2.28 4.86
C LYS A 195 -79.92 -1.74 4.34
N PRO A 196 -80.88 -2.60 3.94
CA PRO A 196 -82.20 -2.15 3.49
C PRO A 196 -82.91 -1.41 4.62
N HIS A 197 -83.44 -0.22 4.34
CA HIS A 197 -84.36 0.50 5.22
C HIS A 197 -85.66 -0.31 5.37
N THR A 198 -85.72 -1.15 6.40
CA THR A 198 -86.98 -1.68 6.96
C THR A 198 -87.52 -0.73 8.01
#